data_AF-A0A914WYG0-F1
#
_entry.id   AF-A0A914WYG0-F1
#
_cell.length_a   1.000
_cell.length_b   1.000
_cell.length_c   1.000
_cell.angle_alpha   90.00
_cell.angle_beta   90.00
_cell.angle_gamma   90.00
#
_symmetry.space_group_name_H-M   'P 1'
#
loop_
_entity.id
_entity.type
_entity.pdbx_description
1 polymer ?
#
loop_
_entity_poly.entity_id
_entity_poly.type
_entity_poly.pdbx_seq_one_letter_code
_entity_poly.pdbx_strand_id
1 'polypeptide(L)'
;MKNKFGLLVIDMQERFRPVISKEMILQLNNTMRQCREKQIPVIFTQHGHKNLETDGGVLNEWWNGDLSIVGDASWQLLPELELDKSYDCVIDQKRRYDAFHGTALEDMLHQKNVRDKLFHHKR
;
A
#
# COMPACT_ATOMS: atom_id res chain seq x y z
N MET A 1 9.01 18.05 -16.23
CA MET A 1 8.06 18.70 -15.29
C MET A 1 8.26 18.08 -13.92
N LYS A 2 8.29 18.87 -12.83
CA LYS A 2 8.37 18.34 -11.46
C LYS A 2 6.99 17.83 -11.06
N ASN A 3 6.81 16.52 -10.92
CA ASN A 3 5.53 15.97 -10.47
C ASN A 3 5.36 16.22 -8.98
N LYS A 4 4.45 17.13 -8.62
CA LYS A 4 4.12 17.46 -7.23
C LYS A 4 3.32 16.36 -6.54
N PHE A 5 2.79 15.40 -7.29
CA PHE A 5 1.81 14.42 -6.82
C PHE A 5 2.35 13.00 -6.94
N GLY A 6 1.91 12.13 -6.04
CA GLY A 6 2.11 10.68 -6.11
C GLY A 6 0.82 9.97 -5.73
N LEU A 7 0.61 8.77 -6.29
CA LEU A 7 -0.51 7.90 -5.93
C LEU A 7 -0.03 6.92 -4.86
N LEU A 8 -0.70 6.95 -3.70
CA LEU A 8 -0.51 5.96 -2.64
C LEU A 8 -1.66 4.95 -2.67
N VAL A 9 -1.33 3.68 -2.95
CA VAL A 9 -2.26 2.55 -2.97
C VAL A 9 -2.14 1.81 -1.64
N ILE A 10 -3.16 1.91 -0.79
CA ILE A 10 -3.05 1.49 0.61
C ILE A 10 -3.63 0.08 0.81
N ASP A 11 -2.76 -0.85 1.18
CA ASP A 11 -3.08 -2.15 1.76
C ASP A 11 -4.10 -2.96 0.92
N MET A 12 -3.97 -2.94 -0.41
CA MET A 12 -4.83 -3.70 -1.35
C MET A 12 -4.43 -5.19 -1.38
N GLN A 13 -4.60 -5.85 -0.25
CA GLN A 13 -4.21 -7.24 0.02
C GLN A 13 -5.41 -8.18 0.13
N GLU A 14 -5.19 -9.48 -0.08
CA GLU A 14 -6.20 -10.55 0.00
C GLU A 14 -7.03 -10.54 1.29
N ARG A 15 -6.41 -10.24 2.44
CA ARG A 15 -7.11 -10.09 3.73
C ARG A 15 -8.28 -9.12 3.68
N PHE A 16 -8.17 -8.08 2.86
CA PHE A 16 -9.19 -7.05 2.74
C PHE A 16 -10.11 -7.28 1.54
N ARG A 17 -10.01 -8.41 0.84
CA ARG A 17 -10.90 -8.77 -0.27
C ARG A 17 -12.39 -8.61 0.06
N PRO A 18 -12.89 -8.95 1.26
CA PRO A 18 -14.32 -8.78 1.57
C PRO A 18 -14.85 -7.35 1.46
N VAL A 19 -13.98 -6.34 1.54
CA VAL A 19 -14.34 -4.91 1.44
C VAL A 19 -13.85 -4.25 0.14
N ILE A 20 -13.30 -5.03 -0.80
CA ILE A 20 -12.79 -4.54 -2.07
C ILE A 20 -13.67 -5.07 -3.20
N SER A 21 -14.36 -4.16 -3.90
CA SER A 21 -15.19 -4.52 -5.04
C SER A 21 -14.36 -4.66 -6.32
N LYS A 22 -14.90 -5.40 -7.30
CA LYS A 22 -14.30 -5.52 -8.63
C LYS A 22 -14.19 -4.16 -9.32
N GLU A 23 -15.20 -3.30 -9.15
CA GLU A 23 -15.25 -1.95 -9.72
C GLU A 23 -14.13 -1.07 -9.14
N MET A 24 -13.84 -1.19 -7.84
CA MET A 24 -12.73 -0.48 -7.20
C MET A 24 -11.39 -0.88 -7.80
N ILE A 25 -11.17 -2.18 -8.03
CA ILE A 25 -9.95 -2.70 -8.67
C ILE A 25 -9.82 -2.13 -10.09
N LEU A 26 -10.91 -2.14 -10.87
CA LEU A 26 -10.90 -1.61 -12.25
C LEU A 26 -10.57 -0.11 -12.28
N GLN A 27 -11.19 0.68 -11.40
CA GLN A 27 -10.93 2.12 -11.29
C GLN A 27 -9.50 2.40 -10.83
N LEU A 28 -8.99 1.62 -9.88
CA LEU A 28 -7.62 1.73 -9.40
C LEU A 28 -6.62 1.40 -10.51
N ASN A 29 -6.77 0.29 -11.23
CA ASN A 29 -5.91 -0.08 -12.36
C ASN A 29 -5.91 1.02 -13.44
N ASN A 30 -7.07 1.59 -13.75
CA ASN A 30 -7.15 2.73 -14.68
C ASN A 30 -6.39 3.96 -14.18
N THR A 31 -6.50 4.27 -12.89
CA THR A 31 -5.79 5.39 -12.26
C THR A 31 -4.28 5.15 -12.28
N MET A 32 -3.82 3.94 -11.95
CA MET A 32 -2.42 3.57 -11.98
C MET A 32 -1.82 3.71 -13.39
N ARG A 33 -2.52 3.24 -14.43
CA ARG A 33 -2.09 3.44 -15.82
C ARG A 33 -1.93 4.92 -16.17
N GLN A 34 -2.93 5.75 -15.86
CA GLN A 34 -2.84 7.19 -16.11
C GLN A 34 -1.71 7.88 -15.33
N CYS A 35 -1.43 7.42 -14.10
CA CYS A 35 -0.29 7.90 -13.32
C CYS A 35 1.03 7.55 -14.02
N ARG A 36 1.21 6.29 -14.44
CA ARG A 36 2.41 5.84 -15.14
C ARG A 36 2.65 6.59 -16.45
N GLU A 37 1.60 6.76 -17.27
CA GLU A 37 1.65 7.56 -18.52
C GLU A 37 2.12 9.00 -18.29
N LYS A 38 1.74 9.59 -17.14
CA LYS A 38 2.13 10.96 -16.74
C LYS A 38 3.41 11.01 -15.90
N GLN A 39 4.13 9.90 -15.78
CA GLN A 39 5.33 9.76 -14.95
C GLN A 39 5.08 10.11 -13.47
N ILE A 40 3.84 9.98 -13.00
CA ILE A 40 3.45 10.13 -11.59
C ILE A 40 3.80 8.83 -10.88
N PRO A 41 4.49 8.87 -9.73
CA PRO A 41 4.86 7.66 -9.03
C PRO A 41 3.65 6.98 -8.39
N VAL A 42 3.63 5.65 -8.49
CA VAL A 42 2.66 4.77 -7.84
C VAL A 42 3.40 3.99 -6.76
N ILE A 43 2.95 4.14 -5.52
CA ILE A 43 3.56 3.53 -4.33
C ILE A 43 2.47 2.72 -3.63
N PHE A 44 2.76 1.47 -3.34
CA PHE A 44 1.89 0.58 -2.60
C PHE A 44 2.38 0.47 -1.16
N THR A 45 1.45 0.36 -0.22
CA THR A 45 1.73 -0.19 1.09
C THR A 45 1.18 -1.59 1.20
N GLN A 46 1.90 -2.43 1.92
CA GLN A 46 1.50 -3.80 2.21
C GLN A 46 1.70 -4.04 3.71
N HIS A 47 0.60 -4.00 4.46
CA HIS A 47 0.61 -4.20 5.90
C HIS A 47 0.81 -5.69 6.21
N GLY A 48 1.87 -6.00 6.94
CA GLY A 48 2.13 -7.35 7.46
C GLY A 48 2.96 -7.28 8.71
N HIS A 49 3.04 -8.35 9.47
CA HIS A 49 3.86 -8.50 10.67
C HIS A 49 4.79 -9.69 10.47
N LYS A 50 6.04 -9.58 10.92
CA LYS A 50 6.98 -10.73 10.87
C LYS A 50 6.85 -11.60 12.11
N ASN A 51 6.62 -10.98 13.26
CA ASN A 51 6.40 -11.66 14.53
C ASN A 51 5.56 -10.76 15.46
N LEU A 52 4.32 -11.18 15.74
CA LEU A 52 3.34 -10.43 16.52
C LEU A 52 3.80 -10.10 17.95
N GLU A 53 4.64 -10.94 18.56
CA GLU A 53 5.20 -10.68 19.89
C GLU A 53 6.14 -9.47 19.88
N THR A 54 6.83 -9.24 18.75
CA THR A 54 7.87 -8.20 18.64
C THR A 54 7.39 -6.96 17.89
N ASP A 55 6.53 -7.12 16.88
CA ASP A 55 6.09 -6.01 16.02
C ASP A 55 4.57 -5.81 16.02
N GLY A 56 3.80 -6.66 16.70
CA GLY A 56 2.33 -6.54 16.83
C GLY A 56 1.90 -5.40 17.76
N GLY A 57 2.52 -5.30 18.93
CA GLY A 57 2.22 -4.26 19.93
C GLY A 57 0.73 -4.16 20.26
N VAL A 58 0.23 -2.94 20.47
CA VAL A 58 -1.19 -2.67 20.81
C VAL A 58 -2.16 -3.18 19.73
N LEU A 59 -1.75 -3.25 18.46
CA LEU A 59 -2.61 -3.80 17.41
C LEU A 59 -2.90 -5.29 17.65
N ASN A 60 -1.93 -6.03 18.20
CA ASN A 60 -2.11 -7.44 18.52
C ASN A 60 -3.22 -7.63 19.56
N GLU A 61 -3.31 -6.72 20.54
CA GLU A 61 -4.35 -6.72 21.56
C GLU A 61 -5.71 -6.34 20.98
N TRP A 62 -5.78 -5.25 20.20
CA TRP A 62 -7.04 -4.76 19.62
C TRP A 62 -7.68 -5.74 18.63
N TRP A 63 -6.85 -6.47 17.90
CA TRP A 63 -7.30 -7.46 16.92
C TRP A 63 -7.23 -8.90 17.44
N ASN A 64 -6.90 -9.10 18.72
CA ASN A 64 -6.79 -10.41 19.35
C ASN A 64 -5.96 -11.42 18.53
N GLY A 65 -4.79 -10.99 18.06
CA GLY A 65 -3.91 -11.80 17.21
C GLY A 65 -4.28 -11.88 15.74
N ASP A 66 -5.45 -11.36 15.33
CA ASP A 66 -5.91 -11.39 13.94
C ASP A 66 -5.27 -10.28 13.09
N LEU A 67 -3.96 -10.39 12.87
CA LEU A 67 -3.16 -9.49 12.06
C LEU A 67 -2.55 -10.19 10.84
N SER A 68 -2.26 -9.43 9.78
CA SER A 68 -1.58 -9.96 8.58
C SER A 68 -0.17 -10.42 8.92
N ILE A 69 0.21 -11.67 8.59
CA ILE A 69 1.59 -12.16 8.72
C ILE A 69 2.28 -12.13 7.36
N VAL A 70 3.51 -11.64 7.32
CA VAL A 70 4.32 -11.57 6.09
C VAL A 70 4.52 -12.97 5.52
N GLY A 71 4.23 -13.14 4.23
CA GLY A 71 4.35 -14.40 3.51
C GLY A 71 3.03 -15.18 3.38
N ASP A 72 2.05 -14.93 4.24
CA ASP A 72 0.76 -15.60 4.17
C ASP A 72 0.00 -15.27 2.89
N ALA A 73 -0.86 -16.19 2.45
CA ALA A 73 -1.74 -15.97 1.31
C ALA A 73 -2.61 -14.71 1.49
N SER A 74 -3.13 -14.49 2.71
CA SER A 74 -3.94 -13.30 3.04
C SER A 74 -3.14 -11.99 3.02
N TRP A 75 -1.81 -12.06 3.15
CA TRP A 75 -0.93 -10.90 3.13
C TRP A 75 -0.57 -10.45 1.70
N GLN A 76 -0.70 -11.31 0.70
CA GLN A 76 -0.36 -10.96 -0.69
C GLN A 76 -1.23 -9.79 -1.19
N LEU A 77 -0.64 -8.92 -2.00
CA LEU A 77 -1.42 -7.95 -2.80
C LEU A 77 -2.39 -8.72 -3.69
N LEU A 78 -3.56 -8.12 -3.95
CA LEU A 78 -4.56 -8.72 -4.82
C LEU A 78 -3.97 -8.99 -6.22
N PRO A 79 -4.05 -10.22 -6.76
CA PRO A 79 -3.46 -10.57 -8.04
C PRO A 79 -4.10 -9.84 -9.23
N GLU A 80 -5.30 -9.27 -9.04
CA GLU A 80 -5.99 -8.46 -10.05
C GLU A 80 -5.43 -7.04 -10.20
N LEU A 81 -4.53 -6.61 -9.31
CA LEU A 81 -3.82 -5.35 -9.46
C LEU A 81 -2.80 -5.45 -10.58
N GLU A 82 -2.87 -4.50 -11.52
CA GLU A 82 -1.91 -4.39 -12.63
C GLU A 82 -0.59 -3.77 -12.14
N LEU A 83 0.11 -4.45 -11.23
CA LEU A 83 1.39 -4.02 -10.68
C LEU A 83 2.49 -4.09 -11.76
N ASP A 84 3.17 -2.98 -12.00
CA ASP A 84 4.34 -2.90 -12.84
C ASP A 84 5.59 -2.84 -11.96
N LYS A 85 6.26 -3.99 -11.78
CA LYS A 85 7.45 -4.09 -10.92
C LYS A 85 8.66 -3.26 -11.40
N SER A 86 8.65 -2.79 -12.66
CA SER A 86 9.72 -1.95 -13.19
C SER A 86 9.56 -0.47 -12.83
N TYR A 87 8.34 -0.06 -12.45
CA TYR A 87 7.98 1.34 -12.21
C TYR A 87 7.42 1.59 -10.81
N ASP A 88 6.59 0.69 -10.32
CA ASP A 88 5.92 0.79 -9.03
C ASP A 88 6.85 0.41 -7.89
N CYS A 89 6.56 0.92 -6.70
CA CYS A 89 7.22 0.48 -5.48
C CYS A 89 6.23 -0.11 -4.48
N VAL A 90 6.63 -1.15 -3.77
CA VAL A 90 5.87 -1.76 -2.69
C VAL A 90 6.63 -1.58 -1.39
N ILE A 91 5.97 -0.97 -0.41
CA ILE A 91 6.47 -0.81 0.95
C ILE A 91 5.83 -1.90 1.82
N ASP A 92 6.59 -2.96 2.08
CA ASP A 92 6.15 -4.15 2.82
C ASP A 92 6.54 -4.14 4.31
N GLN A 93 7.17 -3.05 4.76
CA GLN A 93 7.61 -2.84 6.15
C GLN A 93 6.55 -2.14 7.01
N LYS A 94 5.37 -1.87 6.46
CA LYS A 94 4.28 -1.21 7.19
C LYS A 94 3.73 -2.14 8.29
N ARG A 95 3.87 -1.72 9.55
CA ARG A 95 3.40 -2.43 10.77
C ARG A 95 2.29 -1.70 11.52
N ARG A 96 1.94 -0.50 11.09
CA ARG A 96 1.00 0.40 11.75
C ARG A 96 0.02 0.94 10.72
N TYR A 97 -1.07 1.56 11.20
CA TYR A 97 -2.02 2.21 10.31
C TYR A 97 -1.39 3.32 9.50
N ASP A 98 -0.53 4.12 10.15
CA ASP A 98 0.24 5.16 9.48
C ASP A 98 1.26 4.53 8.52
N ALA A 99 1.14 4.89 7.24
CA ALA A 99 2.04 4.46 6.19
C ALA A 99 3.43 5.09 6.27
N PHE A 100 3.61 6.20 7.01
CA PHE A 100 4.91 6.85 7.24
C PHE A 100 5.67 6.22 8.40
N HIS A 101 4.96 5.78 9.44
CA HIS A 101 5.59 5.32 10.67
C HIS A 101 6.44 4.06 10.44
N GLY A 102 7.76 4.22 10.60
CA GLY A 102 8.71 3.12 10.49
C GLY A 102 8.84 2.56 9.06
N THR A 103 8.54 3.35 8.03
CA THR A 103 8.69 2.95 6.63
C THR A 103 9.55 3.92 5.84
N ALA A 104 10.01 3.50 4.66
CA ALA A 104 10.75 4.35 3.73
C ALA A 104 9.86 5.35 2.94
N LEU A 105 8.56 5.45 3.25
CA LEU A 105 7.61 6.24 2.45
C LEU A 105 8.02 7.73 2.35
N GLU A 106 8.48 8.33 3.44
CA GLU A 106 8.89 9.73 3.45
C GLU A 106 10.10 9.97 2.54
N ASP A 107 11.15 9.17 2.71
CA ASP A 107 12.36 9.24 1.89
C ASP A 107 12.06 9.02 0.41
N MET A 108 11.17 8.07 0.10
CA MET A 108 10.73 7.79 -1.26
C MET A 108 9.98 8.95 -1.90
N LEU A 109 9.07 9.60 -1.16
CA LEU A 109 8.35 10.77 -1.65
C LEU A 109 9.29 11.95 -1.88
N HIS A 110 10.27 12.16 -1.00
CA HIS A 110 11.31 13.18 -1.17
C HIS A 110 12.19 12.93 -2.39
N GLN A 111 12.70 11.71 -2.58
CA GLN A 111 13.48 11.34 -3.76
C GLN A 111 12.69 11.54 -5.06
N LYS A 112 11.38 11.29 -5.03
CA LYS A 112 10.48 11.45 -6.19
C LYS A 112 9.91 12.87 -6.33
N ASN A 113 10.35 13.82 -5.51
CA ASN A 113 9.91 15.23 -5.49
C ASN A 113 8.39 15.42 -5.32
N VAL A 114 7.71 14.47 -4.68
CA VAL A 114 6.27 14.55 -4.38
C VAL A 114 6.06 15.45 -3.16
N ARG A 115 5.15 16.42 -3.27
CA ARG A 115 4.82 17.38 -2.18
C ARG A 115 3.36 17.31 -1.76
N ASP A 116 2.47 16.95 -2.67
CA ASP A 116 1.03 16.82 -2.49
C ASP A 116 0.62 15.34 -2.63
N LYS A 117 -0.28 14.85 -1.77
CA LYS A 117 -0.59 13.42 -1.61
C LYS A 117 -2.05 13.15 -2.00
N LEU A 118 -2.28 12.21 -2.92
CA LEU A 118 -3.63 11.70 -3.22
C LEU A 118 -3.78 10.32 -2.56
N PHE A 119 -4.74 10.22 -1.63
CA PHE A 119 -5.07 8.96 -0.95
C PHE A 119 -6.23 8.28 -1.66
N HIS A 120 -6.05 7.03 -2.07
CA HIS A 120 -7.16 6.15 -2.38
C HIS A 120 -7.36 5.22 -1.18
N HIS A 121 -8.40 5.48 -0.39
CA HIS A 121 -8.74 4.68 0.79
C HIS A 121 -10.06 3.93 0.56
N LYS A 122 -10.17 2.74 1.17
CA LYS A 122 -11.38 1.92 1.14
C LYS A 122 -12.50 2.68 1.86
N ARG A 123 -13.66 2.84 1.22
CA ARG A 123 -14.89 3.31 1.86
C ARG A 123 -15.83 2.14 2.06
#